data_AF-A0A9E5IZU9-F1
#
_entry.id   AF-A0A9E5IZU9-F1
#
_cell.length_a   1.000
_cell.length_b   1.000
_cell.length_c   1.000
_cell.angle_alpha   90.00
_cell.angle_beta   90.00
_cell.angle_gamma   90.00
#
_symmetry.space_group_name_H-M   'P 1'
#
loop_
_entity.id
_entity.type
_entity.pdbx_description
1 polymer ?
#
loop_
_entity_poly.entity_id
_entity_poly.type
_entity_poly.pdbx_seq_one_letter_code
_entity_poly.pdbx_strand_id
1 'polypeptide(L)'
;MSVIISKIEVLCPECGCAQLESENFLSTVCRGCGCYFKSSRAAGARRRKVKRKAIQKRELSCADCGAVQEVALEAQSSTCLSCGRHLELGHREILGEHLGNISLEGELRIGPKGNYGGSRARAARIVLEGRSSGFLEAPEFLRVSGQTRIRSGASGGLLEIQPGSVLECGDRVDFVSGRIEGELRCPVANFDGPLSIGPTGSVVAGKIQFQELTVEPGGKIQGWAESRAQEGAPAD
;
A
#
# COMPACT_ATOMS: atom_id res chain seq x y z
N MET A 1 14.57 52.75 -10.40
CA MET A 1 14.51 52.65 -11.88
C MET A 1 13.06 52.43 -12.28
N SER A 2 12.41 53.44 -12.82
CA SER A 2 11.00 53.35 -13.23
C SER A 2 10.91 52.54 -14.53
N VAL A 3 10.16 51.43 -14.50
CA VAL A 3 9.91 50.62 -15.70
C VAL A 3 8.97 51.41 -16.61
N ILE A 4 9.49 51.92 -17.72
CA ILE A 4 8.68 52.56 -18.75
C ILE A 4 7.93 51.45 -19.48
N ILE A 5 6.63 51.34 -19.25
CA ILE A 5 5.77 50.39 -19.95
C ILE A 5 5.36 51.04 -21.28
N SER A 6 5.92 50.57 -22.38
CA SER A 6 5.53 50.96 -23.73
C SER A 6 4.04 50.67 -23.96
N LYS A 7 3.30 51.68 -24.44
CA LYS A 7 1.88 51.58 -24.79
C LYS A 7 1.72 51.59 -26.31
N ILE A 8 0.77 50.81 -26.80
CA ILE A 8 0.38 50.75 -28.21
C ILE A 8 -1.11 51.08 -28.34
N GLU A 9 -1.48 51.66 -29.46
CA GLU A 9 -2.88 51.86 -29.82
C GLU A 9 -3.46 50.56 -30.40
N VAL A 10 -4.61 50.14 -29.89
CA VAL A 10 -5.31 48.95 -30.34
C VAL A 10 -6.76 49.27 -30.67
N LEU A 11 -7.25 48.71 -31.77
CA LEU A 11 -8.62 48.86 -32.22
C LEU A 11 -9.46 47.68 -31.70
N CYS A 12 -10.61 47.99 -31.13
CA CYS A 12 -11.60 46.99 -30.77
C CYS A 12 -12.11 46.27 -32.03
N PRO A 13 -12.10 44.92 -32.08
CA PRO A 13 -12.56 44.17 -33.23
C PRO A 13 -14.08 44.24 -33.44
N GLU A 14 -14.86 44.58 -32.40
CA GLU A 14 -16.32 44.62 -32.46
C GLU A 14 -16.86 46.01 -32.84
N CYS A 15 -16.31 47.08 -32.27
CA CYS A 15 -16.82 48.44 -32.46
C CYS A 15 -15.82 49.43 -33.09
N GLY A 16 -14.58 49.01 -33.34
CA GLY A 16 -13.54 49.86 -33.94
C GLY A 16 -12.97 50.94 -33.02
N CYS A 17 -13.43 51.04 -31.76
CA CYS A 17 -12.93 52.03 -30.80
C CYS A 17 -11.43 51.83 -30.54
N ALA A 18 -10.65 52.91 -30.65
CA ALA A 18 -9.23 52.93 -30.38
C ALA A 18 -8.94 53.17 -28.89
N GLN A 19 -8.01 52.39 -28.32
CA GLN A 19 -7.57 52.55 -26.94
C GLN A 19 -6.09 52.23 -26.76
N LEU A 20 -5.46 52.84 -25.76
CA LEU A 20 -4.07 52.58 -25.41
C LEU A 20 -3.95 51.43 -24.41
N GLU A 21 -3.24 50.39 -24.81
CA GLU A 21 -2.91 49.22 -24.00
C GLU A 21 -1.39 49.04 -23.91
N SER A 22 -0.91 48.22 -22.97
CA SER A 22 0.52 47.88 -22.93
C SER A 22 0.91 47.05 -24.15
N GLU A 23 2.13 47.20 -24.66
CA GLU A 23 2.63 46.41 -25.80
C GLU A 23 2.57 44.89 -25.55
N ASN A 24 2.62 44.48 -24.28
CA ASN A 24 2.57 43.09 -23.84
C ASN A 24 1.19 42.63 -23.33
N PHE A 25 0.10 43.37 -23.60
CA PHE A 25 -1.22 42.96 -23.14
C PHE A 25 -1.61 41.59 -23.72
N LEU A 26 -2.19 40.72 -22.89
CA LEU A 26 -2.71 39.42 -23.33
C LEU A 26 -4.19 39.54 -23.73
N SER A 27 -4.92 40.37 -22.99
CA SER A 27 -6.31 40.70 -23.26
C SER A 27 -6.70 41.99 -22.58
N THR A 28 -7.70 42.67 -23.12
CA THR A 28 -8.30 43.86 -22.53
C THR A 28 -9.81 43.86 -22.77
N VAL A 29 -10.49 44.83 -22.16
CA VAL A 29 -11.91 45.10 -22.36
C VAL A 29 -12.04 46.43 -23.11
N CYS A 30 -12.89 46.47 -24.14
CA CYS A 30 -13.12 47.67 -24.90
C CYS A 30 -13.81 48.74 -24.04
N ARG A 31 -13.28 49.98 -24.01
CA ARG A 31 -13.88 51.09 -23.27
C ARG A 31 -15.14 51.68 -23.93
N GLY A 32 -15.34 51.43 -25.22
CA GLY A 32 -16.51 51.90 -25.97
C GLY A 32 -17.72 50.96 -25.88
N CYS A 33 -17.52 49.65 -26.07
CA CYS A 33 -18.62 48.67 -26.11
C CYS A 33 -18.57 47.62 -25.00
N GLY A 34 -17.53 47.59 -24.16
CA GLY A 34 -17.39 46.61 -23.08
C GLY A 34 -17.01 45.18 -23.53
N CYS A 35 -16.78 44.94 -24.81
CA CYS A 35 -16.43 43.60 -25.28
C CYS A 35 -15.01 43.21 -24.83
N TYR A 36 -14.82 41.96 -24.45
CA TYR A 36 -13.51 41.41 -24.13
C TYR A 36 -12.81 40.95 -25.42
N PHE A 37 -11.54 41.34 -25.61
CA PHE A 37 -10.75 40.86 -26.73
C PHE A 37 -9.28 40.60 -26.35
N LYS A 38 -8.64 39.73 -27.13
CA LYS A 38 -7.25 39.31 -26.93
C LYS A 38 -6.31 40.05 -27.86
N SER A 39 -5.07 40.23 -27.45
CA SER A 39 -4.03 40.74 -28.35
C SER A 39 -3.78 39.77 -29.51
N SER A 40 -3.28 40.27 -30.63
CA SER A 40 -2.84 39.44 -31.75
C SER A 40 -1.80 38.39 -31.31
N ARG A 41 -0.92 38.76 -30.38
CA ARG A 41 0.06 37.86 -29.75
C ARG A 41 -0.59 36.73 -28.95
N ALA A 42 -1.67 37.01 -28.22
CA ALA A 42 -2.41 35.99 -27.47
C ALA A 42 -3.37 35.17 -28.35
N ALA A 43 -3.88 35.75 -29.45
CA ALA A 43 -4.75 35.07 -30.41
C ALA A 43 -3.98 34.07 -31.30
N GLY A 44 -2.73 34.38 -31.65
CA GLY A 44 -1.84 33.50 -32.43
C GLY A 44 -1.10 32.45 -31.60
N ALA A 45 -1.15 32.53 -30.26
CA ALA A 45 -0.52 31.54 -29.40
C ALA A 45 -1.26 30.20 -29.47
N ARG A 46 -0.74 29.26 -30.26
CA ARG A 46 -1.21 27.86 -30.24
C ARG A 46 -1.17 27.36 -28.80
N ARG A 47 -2.33 27.06 -28.21
CA ARG A 47 -2.42 26.35 -26.93
C ARG A 47 -1.60 25.07 -27.09
N ARG A 48 -0.42 25.00 -26.46
CA ARG A 48 0.32 23.75 -26.35
C ARG A 48 -0.61 22.77 -25.63
N LYS A 49 -1.18 21.82 -26.38
CA LYS A 49 -1.94 20.72 -25.80
C LYS A 49 -0.96 19.93 -24.94
N VAL A 50 -0.96 20.18 -23.64
CA VAL A 50 -0.23 19.35 -22.69
C VAL A 50 -0.88 17.99 -22.74
N LYS A 51 -0.20 17.02 -23.37
CA LYS A 51 -0.61 15.62 -23.33
C LYS A 51 -0.46 15.17 -21.89
N ARG A 52 -1.57 15.13 -21.13
CA ARG A 52 -1.58 14.55 -19.78
C ARG A 52 -1.31 13.05 -19.93
N LYS A 53 -0.24 12.55 -19.30
CA LYS A 53 -0.02 11.10 -19.20
C LYS A 53 -1.25 10.48 -18.52
N ALA A 54 -1.66 9.30 -19.00
CA ALA A 54 -2.69 8.52 -18.31
C ALA A 54 -2.18 8.16 -16.92
N ILE A 55 -2.96 8.51 -15.89
CA ILE A 55 -2.64 8.17 -14.50
C ILE A 55 -2.94 6.68 -14.34
N GLN A 56 -1.91 5.89 -14.04
CA GLN A 56 -2.08 4.48 -13.70
C GLN A 56 -2.75 4.38 -12.33
N LYS A 57 -3.66 3.42 -12.17
CA LYS A 57 -4.42 3.19 -10.94
C LYS A 57 -4.10 1.80 -10.38
N ARG A 58 -4.32 1.64 -9.08
CA ARG A 58 -4.30 0.36 -8.36
C ARG A 58 -5.54 0.25 -7.47
N GLU A 59 -5.98 -0.98 -7.22
CA GLU A 59 -7.02 -1.25 -6.22
C GLU A 59 -6.42 -1.30 -4.82
N LEU A 60 -7.24 -0.96 -3.83
CA LEU A 60 -6.84 -0.78 -2.45
C LEU A 60 -8.00 -1.15 -1.53
N SER A 61 -7.73 -1.81 -0.41
CA SER A 61 -8.76 -2.26 0.53
C SER A 61 -8.70 -1.47 1.83
N CYS A 62 -9.81 -0.89 2.28
CA CYS A 62 -9.81 -0.18 3.56
C CYS A 62 -9.60 -1.15 4.74
N ALA A 63 -8.61 -0.88 5.59
CA ALA A 63 -8.34 -1.73 6.75
C ALA A 63 -9.43 -1.75 7.83
N ASP A 64 -10.30 -0.75 7.85
CA ASP A 64 -11.39 -0.69 8.84
C ASP A 64 -12.65 -1.35 8.33
N CYS A 65 -13.11 -0.96 7.14
CA CYS A 65 -14.41 -1.38 6.60
C CYS A 65 -14.32 -2.43 5.49
N GLY A 66 -13.11 -2.77 5.04
CA GLY A 66 -12.89 -3.74 3.95
C GLY A 66 -13.23 -3.24 2.55
N ALA A 67 -13.76 -2.02 2.39
CA ALA A 67 -14.17 -1.51 1.08
C ALA A 67 -13.00 -1.38 0.12
N VAL A 68 -13.18 -1.86 -1.11
CA VAL A 68 -12.19 -1.78 -2.19
C VAL A 68 -12.38 -0.51 -3.00
N GLN A 69 -11.30 0.20 -3.32
CA GLN A 69 -11.32 1.42 -4.12
C GLN A 69 -10.10 1.56 -5.03
N GLU A 70 -10.27 2.21 -6.17
CA GLU A 70 -9.15 2.58 -7.04
C GLU A 70 -8.46 3.87 -6.58
N VAL A 71 -7.14 3.84 -6.47
CA VAL A 71 -6.30 5.01 -6.19
C VAL A 71 -5.21 5.13 -7.25
N ALA A 72 -4.70 6.35 -7.47
CA ALA A 72 -3.54 6.52 -8.35
C ALA A 72 -2.34 5.73 -7.82
N LEU A 73 -1.55 5.12 -8.71
CA LEU A 73 -0.38 4.32 -8.35
C LEU A 73 0.62 5.13 -7.51
N GLU A 74 0.80 6.41 -7.86
CA GLU A 74 1.73 7.33 -7.20
C GLU A 74 1.17 7.93 -5.90
N ALA A 75 -0.10 7.65 -5.55
CA ALA A 75 -0.72 8.19 -4.34
C ALA A 75 -0.04 7.62 -3.08
N GLN A 76 0.35 8.53 -2.18
CA GLN A 76 0.96 8.20 -0.88
C GLN A 76 -0.09 8.02 0.22
N SER A 77 -1.23 8.69 0.07
CA SER A 77 -2.37 8.56 0.95
C SER A 77 -3.67 8.64 0.15
N SER A 78 -4.74 8.09 0.71
CA SER A 78 -6.10 8.26 0.20
C SER A 78 -7.07 8.34 1.37
N THR A 79 -8.31 8.67 1.07
CA THR A 79 -9.41 8.56 2.05
C THR A 79 -10.32 7.45 1.59
N CYS A 80 -10.76 6.60 2.52
CA CYS A 80 -11.71 5.55 2.20
C CYS A 80 -13.02 6.18 1.72
N LEU A 81 -13.47 5.82 0.53
CA LEU A 81 -14.72 6.31 -0.06
C LEU A 81 -15.98 5.76 0.64
N SER A 82 -15.83 4.69 1.43
CA SER A 82 -16.93 4.08 2.18
C SER A 82 -17.03 4.61 3.63
N CYS A 83 -15.92 4.59 4.40
CA CYS A 83 -15.93 4.97 5.82
C CYS A 83 -15.26 6.32 6.14
N GLY A 84 -14.67 7.01 5.16
CA GLY A 84 -14.02 8.31 5.37
C GLY A 84 -12.67 8.27 6.10
N ARG A 85 -12.13 7.09 6.40
CA ARG A 85 -10.84 6.97 7.09
C ARG A 85 -9.65 7.34 6.20
N HIS A 86 -8.64 8.00 6.78
CA HIS A 86 -7.36 8.23 6.13
C HIS A 86 -6.56 6.92 5.97
N LEU A 87 -6.14 6.62 4.75
CA LEU A 87 -5.38 5.42 4.36
C LEU A 87 -3.97 5.82 3.97
N GLU A 88 -2.99 5.31 4.69
CA GLU A 88 -1.57 5.44 4.33
C GLU A 88 -1.22 4.35 3.30
N LEU A 89 -0.89 4.74 2.07
CA LEU A 89 -0.62 3.81 0.96
C LEU A 89 0.88 3.53 0.77
N GLY A 90 1.71 4.16 1.61
CA GLY A 90 3.15 4.07 1.59
C GLY A 90 3.71 2.92 2.44
N HIS A 91 5.03 2.97 2.65
CA HIS A 91 5.77 2.02 3.47
C HIS A 91 6.09 2.64 4.83
N ARG A 92 6.23 1.81 5.85
CA ARG A 92 6.64 2.26 7.18
C ARG A 92 7.66 1.32 7.79
N GLU A 93 8.63 1.91 8.47
CA GLU A 93 9.64 1.17 9.22
C GLU A 93 9.54 1.51 10.72
N ILE A 94 9.57 0.48 11.57
CA ILE A 94 9.60 0.58 13.02
C ILE A 94 10.99 0.12 13.49
N LEU A 95 11.84 1.08 13.87
CA LEU A 95 13.19 0.83 14.37
C LEU A 95 13.27 0.84 15.92
N GLY A 96 12.26 1.37 16.58
CA GLY A 96 12.13 1.43 18.04
C GLY A 96 10.74 0.97 18.47
N GLU A 97 10.09 1.71 19.36
CA GLU A 97 8.73 1.38 19.79
C GLU A 97 7.68 2.12 18.95
N HIS A 98 6.63 1.40 18.57
CA HIS A 98 5.42 2.00 18.02
C HIS A 98 4.21 1.54 18.82
N LEU A 99 3.50 2.49 19.41
CA LEU A 99 2.25 2.26 20.12
C LEU A 99 1.09 2.74 19.25
N GLY A 100 0.12 1.87 19.01
CA GLY A 100 -1.07 2.17 18.20
C GLY A 100 -1.27 1.23 17.03
N ASN A 101 -2.48 1.26 16.47
CA ASN A 101 -2.83 0.40 15.34
C ASN A 101 -2.27 1.00 14.05
N ILE A 102 -1.76 0.11 13.20
CA ILE A 102 -1.20 0.48 11.91
C ILE A 102 -2.07 -0.13 10.83
N SER A 103 -2.34 0.65 9.80
CA SER A 103 -3.03 0.22 8.58
C SER A 103 -2.29 0.82 7.41
N LEU A 104 -1.57 -0.02 6.67
CA LEU A 104 -0.85 0.35 5.46
C LEU A 104 -1.34 -0.52 4.31
N GLU A 105 -1.21 -0.01 3.10
CA GLU A 105 -1.40 -0.82 1.89
C GLU A 105 -0.06 -1.06 1.18
N GLY A 106 1.03 -0.53 1.74
CA GLY A 106 2.39 -0.84 1.35
C GLY A 106 3.02 -1.90 2.27
N GLU A 107 4.31 -1.70 2.53
CA GLU A 107 5.10 -2.62 3.36
C GLU A 107 5.29 -2.04 4.77
N LEU A 108 5.06 -2.87 5.79
CA LEU A 108 5.45 -2.60 7.16
C LEU A 108 6.70 -3.39 7.50
N ARG A 109 7.81 -2.71 7.78
CA ARG A 109 9.01 -3.34 8.31
C ARG A 109 9.14 -3.09 9.81
N ILE A 110 9.14 -4.15 10.60
CA ILE A 110 9.46 -4.11 12.03
C ILE A 110 10.92 -4.56 12.14
N GLY A 111 11.84 -3.59 12.26
CA GLY A 111 13.27 -3.86 12.26
C GLY A 111 13.75 -4.66 13.47
N PRO A 112 15.04 -5.01 13.57
CA PRO A 112 15.55 -5.93 14.60
C PRO A 112 15.41 -5.39 16.03
N LYS A 113 15.42 -4.06 16.18
CA LYS A 113 15.17 -3.35 17.45
C LYS A 113 13.73 -2.84 17.56
N GLY A 114 12.90 -3.13 16.57
CA GLY A 114 11.52 -2.72 16.47
C GLY A 114 10.63 -3.49 17.44
N ASN A 115 9.74 -2.76 18.11
CA ASN A 115 8.68 -3.29 18.95
C ASN A 115 7.35 -2.68 18.53
N TYR A 116 6.48 -3.49 17.92
CA TYR A 116 5.11 -3.09 17.64
C TYR A 116 4.23 -3.40 18.86
N GLY A 117 3.82 -2.35 19.57
CA GLY A 117 3.03 -2.40 20.81
C GLY A 117 1.53 -2.18 20.63
N GLY A 118 1.04 -2.02 19.40
CA GLY A 118 -0.41 -1.85 19.14
C GLY A 118 -1.19 -3.16 19.25
N SER A 119 -2.52 -3.07 19.12
CA SER A 119 -3.39 -4.26 19.17
C SER A 119 -3.47 -4.97 17.83
N ARG A 120 -3.43 -4.23 16.71
CA ARG A 120 -3.53 -4.78 15.34
C ARG A 120 -2.76 -3.93 14.34
N ALA A 121 -1.87 -4.57 13.58
CA ALA A 121 -1.21 -3.97 12.42
C ALA A 121 -1.59 -4.72 11.15
N ARG A 122 -2.08 -3.99 10.16
CA ARG A 122 -2.37 -4.49 8.81
C ARG A 122 -1.47 -3.79 7.81
N ALA A 123 -0.80 -4.56 6.96
CA ALA A 123 -0.05 -4.05 5.81
C ALA A 123 -0.15 -5.06 4.67
N ALA A 124 -0.12 -4.63 3.40
CA ALA A 124 -0.11 -5.60 2.29
C ALA A 124 1.03 -6.61 2.45
N ARG A 125 2.22 -6.11 2.83
CA ARG A 125 3.42 -6.90 3.12
C ARG A 125 3.96 -6.55 4.49
N ILE A 126 4.38 -7.55 5.26
CA ILE A 126 5.05 -7.34 6.54
C ILE A 126 6.40 -8.03 6.53
N VAL A 127 7.46 -7.29 6.88
CA VAL A 127 8.80 -7.83 7.16
C VAL A 127 9.05 -7.72 8.66
N LEU A 128 9.11 -8.86 9.34
CA LEU A 128 9.29 -8.96 10.77
C LEU A 128 10.73 -9.39 11.08
N GLU A 129 11.49 -8.49 11.70
CA GLU A 129 12.83 -8.73 12.25
C GLU A 129 12.89 -8.54 13.77
N GLY A 130 11.88 -7.86 14.34
CA GLY A 130 11.76 -7.55 15.76
C GLY A 130 10.62 -8.28 16.46
N ARG A 131 9.83 -7.54 17.26
CA ARG A 131 8.75 -8.09 18.08
C ARG A 131 7.41 -7.40 17.81
N SER A 132 6.34 -8.16 17.98
CA SER A 132 4.96 -7.68 17.93
C SER A 132 4.19 -8.16 19.15
N SER A 133 3.47 -7.27 19.83
CA SER A 133 2.43 -7.67 20.80
C SER A 133 1.09 -7.94 20.11
N GLY A 134 0.75 -7.12 19.12
CA GLY A 134 -0.53 -7.15 18.43
C GLY A 134 -0.59 -8.15 17.28
N PHE A 135 -1.82 -8.33 16.78
CA PHE A 135 -2.12 -9.24 15.69
C PHE A 135 -1.62 -8.63 14.37
N LEU A 136 -0.95 -9.43 13.55
CA LEU A 136 -0.38 -8.99 12.27
C LEU A 136 -1.19 -9.52 11.09
N GLU A 137 -1.67 -8.63 10.23
CA GLU A 137 -2.42 -8.97 9.01
C GLU A 137 -1.60 -8.59 7.78
N ALA A 138 -1.17 -9.60 7.02
CA ALA A 138 -0.31 -9.45 5.85
C ALA A 138 -0.91 -10.14 4.60
N PRO A 139 -1.91 -9.53 3.93
CA PRO A 139 -2.66 -10.16 2.84
C PRO A 139 -1.79 -10.71 1.70
N GLU A 140 -0.65 -10.12 1.40
CA GLU A 140 0.29 -10.67 0.41
C GLU A 140 1.29 -11.61 1.09
N PHE A 141 2.14 -11.11 1.98
CA PHE A 141 3.08 -11.96 2.73
C PHE A 141 3.51 -11.40 4.08
N LEU A 142 3.79 -12.31 5.01
CA LEU A 142 4.57 -12.07 6.21
C LEU A 142 5.93 -12.77 6.06
N ARG A 143 7.00 -11.99 5.97
CA ARG A 143 8.38 -12.50 5.92
C ARG A 143 9.06 -12.31 7.27
N VAL A 144 9.61 -13.39 7.80
CA VAL A 144 10.33 -13.40 9.07
C VAL A 144 11.82 -13.56 8.84
N SER A 145 12.61 -12.71 9.50
CA SER A 145 14.07 -12.76 9.50
C SER A 145 14.61 -12.59 10.93
N GLY A 146 15.55 -13.44 11.33
CA GLY A 146 16.12 -13.41 12.68
C GLY A 146 15.21 -14.03 13.75
N GLN A 147 15.44 -13.66 15.03
CA GLN A 147 14.69 -14.18 16.17
C GLN A 147 13.53 -13.25 16.51
N THR A 148 12.32 -13.65 16.15
CA THR A 148 11.14 -12.80 16.22
C THR A 148 10.05 -13.43 17.09
N ARG A 149 9.24 -12.56 17.68
CA ARG A 149 8.11 -13.00 18.52
C ARG A 149 6.88 -12.16 18.28
N ILE A 150 5.76 -12.85 18.06
CA ILE A 150 4.41 -12.30 18.01
C ILE A 150 3.68 -12.82 19.25
N ARG A 151 3.32 -11.95 20.20
CA ARG A 151 2.62 -12.40 21.41
C ARG A 151 1.21 -12.91 21.13
N SER A 152 0.56 -12.40 20.10
CA SER A 152 -0.76 -12.83 19.66
C SER A 152 -0.64 -13.74 18.42
N GLY A 153 -1.41 -13.48 17.37
CA GLY A 153 -1.45 -14.26 16.13
C GLY A 153 -1.04 -13.47 14.89
N ALA A 154 -1.03 -14.15 13.76
CA ALA A 154 -0.84 -13.51 12.46
C ALA A 154 -1.69 -14.18 11.39
N SER A 155 -2.09 -13.42 10.38
CA SER A 155 -2.77 -13.97 9.21
C SER A 155 -2.33 -13.31 7.91
N GLY A 156 -2.49 -13.99 6.79
CA GLY A 156 -2.08 -13.43 5.51
C GLY A 156 -2.13 -14.36 4.30
N GLY A 157 -1.52 -13.92 3.22
CA GLY A 157 -1.37 -14.70 2.00
C GLY A 157 -0.30 -15.78 2.15
N LEU A 158 0.96 -15.36 2.18
CA LEU A 158 2.12 -16.25 2.29
C LEU A 158 2.90 -16.00 3.59
N LEU A 159 3.15 -17.05 4.37
CA LEU A 159 4.10 -17.01 5.48
C LEU A 159 5.47 -17.49 5.01
N GLU A 160 6.48 -16.62 5.05
CA GLU A 160 7.87 -16.97 4.73
C GLU A 160 8.76 -16.87 5.97
N ILE A 161 9.38 -17.96 6.38
CA ILE A 161 10.40 -17.95 7.44
C ILE A 161 11.75 -18.25 6.82
N GLN A 162 12.64 -17.26 6.85
CA GLN A 162 13.96 -17.36 6.24
C GLN A 162 14.87 -18.37 6.97
N PRO A 163 15.90 -18.93 6.31
CA PRO A 163 16.88 -19.81 6.93
C PRO A 163 17.50 -19.19 8.19
N GLY A 164 17.61 -19.99 9.26
CA GLY A 164 18.18 -19.55 10.55
C GLY A 164 17.30 -18.56 11.33
N SER A 165 16.10 -18.26 10.85
CA SER A 165 15.13 -17.39 11.54
C SER A 165 14.17 -18.20 12.39
N VAL A 166 13.68 -17.60 13.47
CA VAL A 166 12.73 -18.23 14.40
C VAL A 166 11.53 -17.29 14.56
N LEU A 167 10.33 -17.82 14.36
CA LEU A 167 9.08 -17.17 14.69
C LEU A 167 8.43 -17.88 15.87
N GLU A 168 8.32 -17.18 17.00
CA GLU A 168 7.46 -17.61 18.11
C GLU A 168 6.14 -16.83 18.06
N CYS A 169 5.04 -17.54 17.88
CA CYS A 169 3.69 -16.99 17.88
C CYS A 169 2.92 -17.51 19.11
N GLY A 170 2.30 -16.60 19.86
CA GLY A 170 1.59 -16.94 21.08
C GLY A 170 0.21 -17.56 20.87
N ASP A 171 -0.43 -17.25 19.75
CA ASP A 171 -1.76 -17.76 19.38
C ASP A 171 -1.71 -18.59 18.07
N ARG A 172 -2.63 -18.35 17.14
CA ARG A 172 -2.72 -19.05 15.87
C ARG A 172 -2.05 -18.26 14.75
N VAL A 173 -1.57 -18.99 13.74
CA VAL A 173 -1.22 -18.43 12.44
C VAL A 173 -2.18 -18.95 11.38
N ASP A 174 -2.76 -18.05 10.59
CA ASP A 174 -3.75 -18.36 9.56
C ASP A 174 -3.30 -17.79 8.19
N PHE A 175 -2.73 -18.63 7.33
CA PHE A 175 -2.18 -18.20 6.04
C PHE A 175 -2.75 -19.00 4.88
N VAL A 176 -2.72 -18.45 3.67
CA VAL A 176 -3.09 -19.22 2.47
C VAL A 176 -1.99 -20.22 2.11
N SER A 177 -0.72 -19.83 2.18
CA SER A 177 0.41 -20.72 1.92
C SER A 177 1.57 -20.46 2.87
N GLY A 178 2.46 -21.45 3.00
CA GLY A 178 3.62 -21.37 3.88
C GLY A 178 4.90 -21.88 3.22
N ARG A 179 6.00 -21.14 3.42
CA ARG A 179 7.36 -21.56 3.09
C ARG A 179 8.26 -21.38 4.30
N ILE A 180 8.60 -22.51 4.93
CA ILE A 180 9.28 -22.55 6.21
C ILE A 180 10.70 -23.10 6.00
N GLU A 181 11.70 -22.22 5.93
CA GLU A 181 13.12 -22.60 5.87
C GLU A 181 13.84 -22.42 7.21
N GLY A 182 13.27 -21.63 8.12
CA GLY A 182 13.69 -21.52 9.52
C GLY A 182 12.76 -22.29 10.45
N GLU A 183 12.45 -21.71 11.60
CA GLU A 183 11.67 -22.35 12.66
C GLU A 183 10.37 -21.60 12.96
N LEU A 184 9.24 -22.32 12.93
CA LEU A 184 7.92 -21.83 13.33
C LEU A 184 7.50 -22.51 14.65
N ARG A 185 7.22 -21.72 15.69
CA ARG A 185 6.65 -22.19 16.96
C ARG A 185 5.32 -21.52 17.21
N CYS A 186 4.23 -22.28 17.24
CA CYS A 186 2.90 -21.72 17.52
C CYS A 186 1.94 -22.80 18.06
N PRO A 187 0.94 -22.45 18.89
CA PRO A 187 -0.09 -23.41 19.28
C PRO A 187 -0.84 -24.05 18.10
N VAL A 188 -1.23 -23.25 17.10
CA VAL A 188 -2.03 -23.68 15.94
C VAL A 188 -1.51 -23.01 14.67
N ALA A 189 -1.25 -23.81 13.64
CA ALA A 189 -0.89 -23.33 12.31
C ALA A 189 -1.91 -23.80 11.28
N ASN A 190 -2.60 -22.86 10.64
CA ASN A 190 -3.57 -23.15 9.60
C ASN A 190 -3.07 -22.60 8.27
N PHE A 191 -3.04 -23.49 7.28
CA PHE A 191 -2.71 -23.18 5.90
C PHE A 191 -3.86 -23.65 5.00
N ASP A 192 -4.47 -22.74 4.26
CA ASP A 192 -5.59 -23.09 3.36
C ASP A 192 -5.10 -23.69 2.02
N GLY A 193 -3.79 -23.65 1.77
CA GLY A 193 -3.13 -24.12 0.56
C GLY A 193 -1.82 -24.85 0.86
N PRO A 194 -0.79 -24.73 0.01
CA PRO A 194 0.44 -25.49 0.13
C PRO A 194 1.33 -24.98 1.27
N LEU A 195 1.82 -25.93 2.06
CA LEU A 195 2.85 -25.75 3.08
C LEU A 195 4.12 -26.47 2.65
N SER A 196 5.19 -25.72 2.43
CA SER A 196 6.52 -26.22 2.12
C SER A 196 7.46 -26.02 3.30
N ILE A 197 8.18 -27.08 3.67
CA ILE A 197 9.19 -27.05 4.72
C ILE A 197 10.53 -27.43 4.08
N GLY A 198 11.46 -26.47 4.09
CA GLY A 198 12.78 -26.65 3.49
C GLY A 198 13.72 -27.53 4.33
N PRO A 199 14.97 -27.73 3.89
CA PRO A 199 15.92 -28.67 4.52
C PRO A 199 16.33 -28.30 5.95
N THR A 200 16.30 -27.00 6.27
CA THR A 200 16.55 -26.46 7.60
C THR A 200 15.26 -26.06 8.33
N GLY A 201 14.11 -26.28 7.68
CA GLY A 201 12.80 -25.90 8.16
C GLY A 201 12.34 -26.75 9.34
N SER A 202 11.75 -26.12 10.34
CA SER A 202 11.16 -26.81 11.50
C SER A 202 9.85 -26.17 11.90
N VAL A 203 8.76 -26.93 11.90
CA VAL A 203 7.45 -26.48 12.39
C VAL A 203 7.13 -27.22 13.68
N VAL A 204 7.00 -26.47 14.77
CA VAL A 204 6.60 -26.97 16.08
C VAL A 204 5.25 -26.35 16.44
N ALA A 205 4.18 -27.13 16.31
CA ALA A 205 2.86 -26.67 16.69
C ALA A 205 2.01 -27.74 17.35
N GLY A 206 1.05 -27.33 18.18
CA GLY A 206 0.11 -28.28 18.77
C GLY A 206 -0.78 -28.91 17.70
N LYS A 207 -1.29 -28.07 16.80
CA LYS A 207 -2.13 -28.46 15.67
C LYS A 207 -1.66 -27.78 14.39
N ILE A 208 -1.58 -28.54 13.29
CA ILE A 208 -1.20 -28.06 11.97
C ILE A 208 -2.27 -28.50 10.97
N GLN A 209 -2.92 -27.55 10.32
CA GLN A 209 -3.86 -27.78 9.22
C GLN A 209 -3.21 -27.30 7.92
N PHE A 210 -3.27 -28.10 6.86
CA PHE A 210 -2.80 -27.72 5.53
C PHE A 210 -3.64 -28.40 4.44
N GLN A 211 -3.58 -27.90 3.21
CA GLN A 211 -4.15 -28.63 2.07
C GLN A 211 -3.13 -29.60 1.47
N GLU A 212 -1.93 -29.11 1.21
CA GLU A 212 -0.82 -29.86 0.64
C GLU A 212 0.44 -29.61 1.50
N LEU A 213 1.20 -30.67 1.78
CA LEU A 213 2.41 -30.60 2.58
C LEU A 213 3.59 -31.21 1.83
N THR A 214 4.61 -30.39 1.62
CA THR A 214 5.90 -30.80 1.05
C THR A 214 6.99 -30.61 2.09
N VAL A 215 7.65 -31.70 2.48
CA VAL A 215 8.77 -31.67 3.43
C VAL A 215 10.03 -32.12 2.70
N GLU A 216 10.99 -31.21 2.56
CA GLU A 216 12.28 -31.54 1.97
C GLU A 216 13.17 -32.34 2.94
N PRO A 217 14.17 -33.09 2.44
CA PRO A 217 15.09 -33.84 3.29
C PRO A 217 15.77 -32.94 4.34
N GLY A 218 15.55 -33.24 5.62
CA GLY A 218 16.05 -32.46 6.75
C GLY A 218 14.98 -31.60 7.44
N GLY A 219 13.86 -31.34 6.76
CA GLY A 219 12.71 -30.65 7.32
C GLY A 219 12.08 -31.43 8.48
N LYS A 220 11.63 -30.71 9.51
CA LYS A 220 11.07 -31.28 10.74
C LYS A 220 9.65 -30.76 10.99
N ILE A 221 8.79 -31.66 11.40
CA ILE A 221 7.45 -31.34 11.89
C ILE A 221 7.28 -31.99 13.26
N GLN A 222 6.85 -31.19 14.22
CA GLN A 222 6.48 -31.65 15.55
C GLN A 222 5.10 -31.11 15.87
N GLY A 223 4.12 -32.00 15.94
CA GLY A 223 2.73 -31.60 16.16
C GLY A 223 1.72 -32.59 15.65
N TRP A 224 0.44 -32.28 15.86
CA TRP A 224 -0.65 -33.02 15.24
C TRP A 224 -1.03 -32.38 13.90
N ALA A 225 -0.71 -33.07 12.81
CA ALA A 225 -0.93 -32.60 11.44
C ALA A 225 -2.18 -33.24 10.84
N GLU A 226 -3.08 -32.42 10.30
CA GLU A 226 -4.24 -32.87 9.53
C GLU A 226 -4.30 -32.16 8.18
N SER A 227 -4.64 -32.90 7.12
CA SER A 227 -4.95 -32.33 5.83
C SER A 227 -6.43 -31.96 5.75
N ARG A 228 -6.74 -30.77 5.25
CA ARG A 228 -8.12 -30.39 4.88
C ARG A 228 -8.38 -30.82 3.44
N ALA A 229 -9.35 -31.71 3.27
CA ALA A 229 -9.90 -31.99 1.95
C ALA A 229 -10.60 -30.73 1.42
N GLN A 230 -10.41 -30.44 0.14
CA GLN A 230 -11.04 -29.30 -0.53
C GLN A 230 -12.56 -29.52 -0.55
N GLU A 231 -13.31 -28.84 0.32
CA GLU A 231 -14.75 -28.72 0.14
C GLU A 231 -14.96 -27.85 -1.10
N GLY A 232 -15.27 -28.51 -2.22
CA GLY A 232 -15.58 -27.86 -3.47
C GLY A 232 -16.71 -26.84 -3.25
N ALA A 233 -16.45 -25.59 -3.63
CA ALA A 233 -17.49 -24.57 -3.67
C ALA A 233 -18.65 -25.06 -4.55
N PRO A 234 -19.93 -24.90 -4.13
CA PRO A 234 -21.06 -25.13 -5.02
C PRO A 234 -20.97 -24.12 -6.16
N ALA A 235 -20.90 -24.61 -7.39
CA ALA A 235 -21.08 -23.79 -8.58
C ALA A 235 -22.57 -23.49 -8.73
N ASP A 236 -22.96 -22.23 -8.54
CA ASP A 236 -24.24 -21.68 -9.02
C ASP A 236 -24.03 -20.93 -10.35
#